data_AF-A0A925Z9M8-F1
#
_entry.id   AF-A0A925Z9M8-F1
#
_cell.length_a   1.000
_cell.length_b   1.000
_cell.length_c   1.000
_cell.angle_alpha   90.00
_cell.angle_beta   90.00
_cell.angle_gamma   90.00
#
_symmetry.space_group_name_H-M   'P 1'
#
loop_
_entity.id
_entity.type
_entity.pdbx_description
1 polymer ?
#
loop_
_entity_poly.entity_id
_entity_poly.type
_entity_poly.pdbx_seq_one_letter_code
_entity_poly.pdbx_strand_id
1 'polypeptide(L)'
;AGKHGVAGALSPCPIAEVDMGKGDLARLGNNAMLAADVSTGEVRRFLTGPAGCEITGITSTPDLRTLFVNIQHPGESPSERSDPAEPMKISKWPDGARPRSATVVVRRKDGGVIGA
;
A
#
# COMPACT_ATOMS: atom_id res chain seq x y z
N ALA A 1 -13.09 31.88 -9.28
CA ALA A 1 -12.06 31.40 -8.34
C ALA A 1 -12.69 30.36 -7.41
N GLY A 2 -12.69 29.11 -7.82
CA GLY A 2 -13.18 27.96 -7.06
C GLY A 2 -12.32 26.77 -7.48
N LYS A 3 -11.23 26.57 -6.76
CA LYS A 3 -10.24 25.52 -7.02
C LYS A 3 -10.85 24.23 -6.50
N HIS A 4 -11.56 23.52 -7.38
CA HIS A 4 -11.91 22.13 -7.17
C HIS A 4 -10.62 21.37 -6.85
N GLY A 5 -10.63 20.64 -5.74
CA GLY A 5 -9.47 19.93 -5.23
C GLY A 5 -8.81 19.11 -6.32
N VAL A 6 -7.48 19.19 -6.39
CA VAL A 6 -6.64 18.42 -7.29
C VAL A 6 -7.11 16.96 -7.22
N ALA A 7 -7.62 16.43 -8.32
CA ALA A 7 -8.02 15.04 -8.44
C ALA A 7 -6.74 14.17 -8.42
N GLY A 8 -6.20 13.96 -7.22
CA GLY A 8 -5.11 13.03 -6.99
C GLY A 8 -5.64 11.61 -7.15
N ALA A 9 -5.26 10.91 -8.22
CA ALA A 9 -5.59 9.50 -8.36
C ALA A 9 -4.70 8.70 -7.40
N LEU A 10 -5.31 8.00 -6.43
CA LEU A 10 -4.62 7.02 -5.61
C LEU A 10 -4.64 5.68 -6.34
N SER A 11 -3.46 5.14 -6.62
CA SER A 11 -3.32 3.84 -7.26
C SER A 11 -2.43 2.93 -6.44
N PRO A 12 -2.86 1.69 -6.14
CA PRO A 12 -1.95 0.64 -5.77
C PRO A 12 -0.90 0.44 -6.88
N CYS A 13 0.33 0.14 -6.48
CA CYS A 13 1.44 -0.14 -7.40
C CYS A 13 2.06 -1.48 -6.96
N PRO A 14 1.49 -2.62 -7.43
CA PRO A 14 1.99 -3.93 -7.09
C PRO A 14 3.23 -4.28 -7.91
N ILE A 15 4.14 -4.99 -7.27
CA ILE A 15 5.32 -5.65 -7.77
C ILE A 15 5.20 -7.08 -7.26
N ALA A 16 5.28 -8.06 -8.16
CA ALA A 16 5.23 -9.46 -7.77
C ALA A 16 6.39 -9.79 -6.82
N GLU A 17 6.12 -10.59 -5.79
CA GLU A 17 7.09 -10.96 -4.75
C GLU A 17 8.32 -11.64 -5.35
N VAL A 18 8.15 -12.36 -6.46
CA VAL A 18 9.22 -13.01 -7.21
C VAL A 18 10.23 -12.02 -7.78
N ASP A 19 9.84 -10.78 -8.08
CA ASP A 19 10.67 -9.75 -8.71
C ASP A 19 11.15 -8.66 -7.74
N MET A 20 10.53 -8.58 -6.56
CA MET A 20 10.83 -7.58 -5.55
C MET A 20 12.30 -7.64 -5.11
N GLY A 21 12.97 -6.48 -5.13
CA GLY A 21 14.38 -6.38 -4.74
C GLY A 21 15.38 -6.87 -5.80
N LYS A 22 14.94 -7.22 -7.02
CA LYS A 22 15.80 -7.73 -8.10
C LYS A 22 15.86 -6.75 -9.27
N GLY A 23 16.97 -6.80 -10.02
CA GLY A 23 17.16 -6.04 -11.26
C GLY A 23 16.84 -4.55 -11.11
N ASP A 24 16.07 -4.01 -12.05
CA ASP A 24 15.63 -2.61 -12.06
C ASP A 24 14.75 -2.25 -10.86
N LEU A 25 14.14 -3.25 -10.21
CA LEU A 25 13.25 -3.08 -9.06
C LEU A 25 13.99 -3.11 -7.71
N ALA A 26 15.31 -3.32 -7.70
CA ALA A 26 16.12 -3.48 -6.49
C ALA A 26 16.00 -2.30 -5.51
N ARG A 27 15.69 -1.10 -6.02
CA ARG A 27 15.63 0.14 -5.24
C ARG A 27 14.22 0.60 -4.90
N LEU A 28 13.19 -0.13 -5.30
CA LEU A 28 11.80 0.28 -5.09
C LEU A 28 11.30 -0.01 -3.66
N GLY A 29 11.87 -1.03 -3.01
CA GLY A 29 11.43 -1.49 -1.69
C GLY A 29 10.16 -2.33 -1.75
N ASN A 30 9.35 -2.28 -0.69
CA ASN A 30 8.07 -2.98 -0.65
C ASN A 30 7.01 -2.30 -1.54
N ASN A 31 5.94 -3.04 -1.81
CA ASN A 31 4.75 -2.53 -2.49
C ASN A 31 4.19 -1.27 -1.83
N ALA A 32 3.63 -0.39 -2.66
CA ALA A 32 3.23 0.95 -2.23
C ALA A 32 1.93 1.41 -2.89
N MET A 33 1.31 2.43 -2.31
CA MET A 33 0.27 3.22 -2.97
C MET A 33 0.86 4.58 -3.36
N LEU A 34 0.61 4.99 -4.60
CA LEU A 34 1.06 6.25 -5.15
C LEU A 34 -0.13 7.20 -5.32
N ALA A 35 0.11 8.49 -5.13
CA ALA A 35 -0.81 9.57 -5.45
C ALA A 35 -0.27 10.32 -6.67
N ALA A 36 -1.07 10.44 -7.72
CA ALA A 36 -0.69 11.14 -8.94
C ALA A 36 -1.57 12.37 -9.16
N ASP A 37 -0.95 13.53 -9.38
CA ASP A 37 -1.62 14.69 -9.97
C ASP A 37 -1.64 14.52 -11.48
N VAL A 38 -2.83 14.20 -12.01
CA VAL A 38 -3.03 13.94 -13.45
C VAL A 38 -2.83 15.18 -14.32
N SER A 39 -2.87 16.39 -13.75
CA SER A 39 -2.68 17.63 -14.50
C SER A 39 -1.21 17.97 -14.72
N THR A 40 -0.35 17.60 -13.78
CA THR A 40 1.10 17.89 -13.81
C THR A 40 1.94 16.66 -14.11
N GLY A 41 1.40 15.45 -13.95
CA GLY A 41 2.14 14.20 -14.01
C GLY A 41 2.99 13.94 -12.75
N GLU A 42 2.88 14.79 -11.72
CA GLU A 42 3.60 14.59 -10.47
C GLU A 42 3.07 13.35 -9.74
N VAL A 43 3.98 12.45 -9.33
CA VAL A 43 3.64 11.25 -8.56
C VAL A 43 4.39 11.25 -7.23
N ARG A 44 3.66 11.03 -6.15
CA ARG A 44 4.20 10.94 -4.79
C ARG A 44 3.82 9.60 -4.15
N ARG A 45 4.74 9.01 -3.40
CA ARG A 45 4.45 7.82 -2.60
C ARG A 45 3.60 8.21 -1.37
N PHE A 46 2.43 7.61 -1.23
CA PHE A 46 1.50 7.90 -0.13
C PHE A 46 1.64 6.91 1.04
N LEU A 47 1.75 5.61 0.76
CA LEU A 47 2.00 4.57 1.77
C LEU A 47 2.89 3.46 1.21
N THR A 48 3.62 2.79 2.09
CA THR A 48 4.39 1.57 1.82
C THR A 48 3.85 0.45 2.70
N GLY A 49 3.64 -0.73 2.10
CA GLY A 49 3.16 -1.91 2.79
C GLY A 49 4.23 -2.66 3.60
N PRO A 50 3.81 -3.61 4.44
CA PRO A 50 4.73 -4.55 5.09
C PRO A 50 5.51 -5.41 4.08
N ALA A 51 6.49 -6.17 4.58
CA ALA A 51 7.28 -7.06 3.76
C ALA A 51 6.43 -8.19 3.15
N GLY A 52 6.70 -8.52 1.88
CA GLY A 52 6.05 -9.61 1.16
C GLY A 52 4.52 -9.46 1.09
N CYS A 53 4.02 -8.24 0.91
CA CYS A 53 2.59 -7.99 0.74
C CYS A 53 2.32 -7.33 -0.61
N GLU A 54 1.06 -7.39 -1.04
CA GLU A 54 0.52 -6.50 -2.06
C GLU A 54 -0.37 -5.43 -1.41
N ILE A 55 -0.23 -4.19 -1.86
CA ILE A 55 -1.24 -3.15 -1.61
C ILE A 55 -2.31 -3.33 -2.68
N THR A 56 -3.55 -3.56 -2.27
CA THR A 56 -4.66 -3.82 -3.20
C THR A 56 -5.96 -3.26 -2.64
N GLY A 57 -6.98 -3.09 -3.48
CA GLY A 57 -8.33 -2.68 -3.08
C GLY A 57 -8.41 -1.37 -2.27
N ILE A 58 -8.97 -0.33 -2.87
CA ILE A 58 -9.18 0.95 -2.18
C ILE A 58 -10.64 1.38 -2.23
N THR A 59 -11.11 2.00 -1.16
CA THR A 59 -12.38 2.72 -1.13
C THR A 59 -12.32 3.84 -0.10
N SER A 60 -13.15 4.86 -0.25
CA SER A 60 -13.20 6.01 0.66
C SER A 60 -14.61 6.29 1.14
N THR A 61 -14.73 6.97 2.28
CA THR A 61 -16.00 7.57 2.67
C THR A 61 -16.39 8.66 1.66
N PRO A 62 -17.71 8.94 1.46
CA PRO A 62 -18.16 9.95 0.50
C PRO A 62 -17.59 11.36 0.76
N ASP A 63 -17.22 11.65 2.01
CA ASP A 63 -16.62 12.92 2.42
C ASP A 63 -15.09 12.97 2.23
N LEU A 64 -14.50 11.88 1.73
CA LEU A 64 -13.07 11.71 1.46
C LEU A 64 -12.15 11.89 2.68
N ARG A 65 -12.68 11.76 3.90
CA ARG A 65 -11.88 11.89 5.14
C ARG A 65 -11.34 10.57 5.67
N THR A 66 -11.87 9.45 5.18
CA THR A 66 -11.44 8.11 5.56
C THR A 66 -11.16 7.29 4.30
N LEU A 67 -9.96 6.70 4.22
CA LEU A 67 -9.55 5.79 3.16
C LEU A 67 -9.33 4.39 3.73
N PHE A 68 -9.95 3.40 3.10
CA PHE A 68 -9.75 1.98 3.39
C PHE A 68 -8.84 1.38 2.33
N VAL A 69 -7.77 0.70 2.75
CA VAL A 69 -6.79 0.07 1.85
C VAL A 69 -6.56 -1.37 2.30
N ASN A 70 -6.57 -2.34 1.37
CA ASN A 70 -6.28 -3.73 1.72
C ASN A 70 -4.77 -4.02 1.61
N ILE A 71 -4.28 -4.76 2.60
CA ILE A 71 -2.96 -5.37 2.61
C ILE A 71 -3.16 -6.85 2.39
N GLN A 72 -2.74 -7.35 1.24
CA GLN A 72 -2.87 -8.76 0.85
C GLN A 72 -1.60 -9.54 1.21
N HIS A 73 -1.81 -10.78 1.68
CA HIS A 73 -0.80 -11.81 1.87
C HIS A 73 0.54 -11.34 2.46
N PRO A 74 0.55 -10.50 3.53
CA PRO A 74 1.82 -10.09 4.13
C PRO A 74 2.67 -11.29 4.51
N GLY A 75 3.96 -11.25 4.20
CA GLY A 75 4.88 -12.34 4.46
C GLY A 75 4.94 -13.42 3.38
N GLU A 76 4.37 -13.19 2.20
CA GLU A 76 4.54 -14.09 1.06
C GLU A 76 6.02 -14.17 0.62
N SER A 77 6.44 -15.37 0.29
CA SER A 77 7.80 -15.65 -0.18
C SER A 77 7.96 -15.36 -1.68
N PRO A 78 9.15 -14.95 -2.13
CA PRO A 78 9.50 -14.89 -3.56
C PRO A 78 9.48 -16.24 -4.29
N SER A 79 9.19 -17.35 -3.61
CA SER A 79 8.99 -18.68 -4.21
C SER A 79 7.52 -19.09 -4.31
N GLU A 80 6.57 -18.19 -4.01
CA GLU A 80 5.10 -18.40 -3.97
C GLU A 80 4.65 -19.51 -3.00
N ARG A 81 5.58 -20.14 -2.28
CA ARG A 81 5.36 -21.20 -1.31
C ARG A 81 6.00 -20.83 0.01
N SER A 82 5.14 -20.52 0.98
CA SER A 82 5.57 -20.24 2.35
C SER A 82 5.86 -21.53 3.12
N ASP A 83 6.87 -21.51 3.99
CA ASP A 83 7.15 -22.60 4.91
C ASP A 83 6.22 -22.50 6.15
N PRO A 84 5.32 -23.47 6.39
CA PRO A 84 4.43 -23.43 7.55
C PRO A 84 5.16 -23.57 8.89
N ALA A 85 6.40 -24.08 8.92
CA ALA A 85 7.22 -24.16 10.13
C ALA A 85 7.85 -22.80 10.51
N GLU A 86 8.03 -21.90 9.53
CA GLU A 86 8.61 -20.57 9.73
C GLU A 86 7.64 -19.45 9.27
N PRO A 87 6.40 -19.37 9.79
CA PRO A 87 5.36 -18.50 9.24
C PRO A 87 5.65 -16.99 9.42
N MET A 88 6.65 -16.64 10.22
CA MET A 88 7.02 -15.26 10.55
C MET A 88 8.37 -14.83 9.94
N LYS A 89 8.93 -15.63 9.02
CA LYS A 89 10.25 -15.41 8.44
C LYS A 89 10.37 -14.08 7.69
N ILE A 90 9.31 -13.68 6.99
CA ILE A 90 9.30 -12.50 6.11
C ILE A 90 8.59 -11.32 6.76
N SER A 91 7.46 -11.57 7.43
CA SER A 91 6.66 -10.53 8.08
C SER A 91 6.14 -11.01 9.42
N LYS A 92 5.80 -10.05 10.28
CA LYS A 92 5.03 -10.24 11.52
C LYS A 92 3.86 -9.26 11.61
N TRP A 93 3.52 -8.62 10.50
CA TRP A 93 2.45 -7.62 10.44
C TRP A 93 1.08 -8.30 10.50
N PRO A 94 0.06 -7.75 11.19
CA PRO A 94 0.05 -6.41 11.80
C PRO A 94 0.51 -6.32 13.26
N ASP A 95 0.48 -7.43 14.00
CA ASP A 95 0.46 -7.43 15.47
C ASP A 95 1.67 -8.11 16.12
N GLY A 96 2.69 -8.47 15.34
CA GLY A 96 3.89 -9.17 15.83
C GLY A 96 3.76 -10.70 15.83
N ALA A 97 2.64 -11.25 15.36
CA ALA A 97 2.38 -12.69 15.27
C ALA A 97 2.42 -13.20 13.81
N ARG A 98 1.82 -14.37 13.57
CA ARG A 98 1.67 -14.93 12.21
C ARG A 98 0.99 -13.88 11.30
N PRO A 99 1.56 -13.57 10.13
CA PRO A 99 1.01 -12.55 9.25
C PRO A 99 -0.43 -12.80 8.82
N ARG A 100 -1.20 -11.72 8.71
CA ARG A 100 -2.61 -11.74 8.33
C ARG A 100 -2.92 -10.58 7.39
N SER A 101 -3.62 -10.87 6.30
CA SER A 101 -4.23 -9.82 5.47
C SER A 101 -5.18 -8.97 6.32
N ALA A 102 -5.22 -7.66 6.07
CA ALA A 102 -6.16 -6.79 6.74
C ALA A 102 -6.48 -5.55 5.90
N THR A 103 -7.61 -4.91 6.22
CA THR A 103 -7.94 -3.57 5.74
C THR A 103 -7.43 -2.54 6.74
N VAL A 104 -6.60 -1.60 6.29
CA VAL A 104 -6.16 -0.46 7.10
C VAL A 104 -7.06 0.74 6.84
N VAL A 105 -7.28 1.53 7.89
CA VAL A 105 -8.09 2.75 7.84
C VAL A 105 -7.16 3.95 7.99
N VAL A 106 -6.98 4.71 6.91
CA VAL A 106 -6.16 5.91 6.88
C VAL A 106 -7.04 7.14 7.08
N ARG A 107 -6.68 7.96 8.07
CA ARG A 107 -7.33 9.22 8.41
C ARG A 107 -6.27 10.28 8.69
N ARG A 108 -6.54 11.52 8.32
CA ARG A 108 -5.70 12.64 8.76
C ARG A 108 -5.99 12.95 10.23
N LYS A 109 -4.93 13.30 10.98
CA LYS A 109 -5.05 13.68 12.39
C LYS A 109 -5.89 14.94 12.61
N ASP A 110 -5.95 15.82 11.61
CA ASP A 110 -6.72 17.06 11.62
C ASP A 110 -8.17 16.89 11.10
N GLY A 111 -8.57 15.68 10.70
CA GLY A 111 -9.89 15.42 10.13
C GLY A 111 -10.10 16.00 8.72
N GLY A 112 -9.04 16.44 8.04
CA GLY A 112 -9.13 16.93 6.67
C GLY A 112 -9.38 15.83 5.64
N VAL A 113 -9.59 16.24 4.39
CA VAL A 113 -9.69 15.34 3.23
C VAL A 113 -8.34 14.67 2.96
N ILE A 114 -8.35 13.37 2.70
CA ILE A 114 -7.14 12.60 2.37
C ILE A 114 -6.52 13.15 1.06
N GLY A 115 -5.22 13.46 1.10
CA GLY A 115 -4.45 13.92 -0.08
C GLY A 115 -4.62 15.41 -0.45
N ALA A 116 -5.42 16.18 0.30
CA ALA A 116 -5.66 17.60 0.09
C ALA A 116 -4.59 18.52 0.70
#